data_AF-A0A0C2BG56-F1
#
_entry.id   AF-A0A0C2BG56-F1
#
_cell.length_a   1.000
_cell.length_b   1.000
_cell.length_c   1.000
_cell.angle_alpha   90.00
_cell.angle_beta   90.00
_cell.angle_gamma   90.00
#
_symmetry.space_group_name_H-M   'P 1'
#
loop_
_entity.id
_entity.type
_entity.pdbx_description
1 polymer ?
#
loop_
_entity_poly.entity_id
_entity_poly.type
_entity_poly.pdbx_seq_one_letter_code
_entity_poly.pdbx_strand_id
1 'polypeptide(L)'
;MLTGMSLCASCFQAANHEGHDFTRFFSREGGACDCGNSDVIRPIGFCPRHGENAVRPPPPSPLIVSLPRHIFQKLLVCLFLEWRGFKDLYSQEREAMEWEEPFNLAGFCDNLVNPMILLINFLQECVNYGGPMREAMAEILMDKELYRELTKRNSDE
;
A
#
# COMPACT_ATOMS: atom_id res chain seq x y z
N MET A 1 15.41 15.71 -3.83
CA MET A 1 15.02 14.30 -3.70
C MET A 1 15.62 13.77 -2.41
N LEU A 2 14.80 13.29 -1.48
CA LEU A 2 15.27 12.69 -0.22
C LEU A 2 15.87 11.32 -0.53
N THR A 3 17.16 11.26 -0.81
CA THR A 3 17.93 10.01 -0.91
C THR A 3 18.33 9.56 0.49
N GLY A 4 17.35 9.20 1.31
CA GLY A 4 17.58 8.67 2.65
C GLY A 4 17.35 7.17 2.64
N MET A 5 18.41 6.37 2.71
CA MET A 5 18.31 4.94 2.95
C MET A 5 17.84 4.69 4.40
N SER A 6 16.82 3.86 4.58
CA SER A 6 16.32 3.46 5.89
C SER A 6 16.12 1.94 5.99
N LEU A 7 16.49 1.37 7.12
CA LEU A 7 16.27 -0.04 7.43
C LEU A 7 15.27 -0.16 8.59
N CYS A 8 14.34 -1.10 8.51
CA CYS A 8 13.51 -1.43 9.66
C CYS A 8 14.38 -2.05 10.77
N ALA A 9 13.93 -1.94 12.02
CA ALA A 9 14.69 -2.43 13.19
C ALA A 9 15.16 -3.89 13.03
N SER A 10 14.29 -4.76 12.50
CA SER A 10 14.62 -6.18 12.31
C SER A 10 15.63 -6.48 11.20
N CYS A 11 15.75 -5.59 10.20
CA CYS A 11 16.77 -5.73 9.16
C CYS A 11 18.11 -5.18 9.65
N PHE A 12 18.08 -4.01 10.30
CA PHE A 12 19.27 -3.40 10.89
C PHE A 12 19.94 -4.33 11.92
N GLN A 13 19.16 -4.93 12.82
CA GLN A 13 19.69 -5.85 13.85
C GLN A 13 20.26 -7.16 13.27
N ALA A 14 19.79 -7.59 12.10
CA ALA A 14 20.18 -8.85 11.49
C ALA A 14 21.30 -8.70 10.45
N ALA A 15 21.67 -7.48 10.07
CA ALA A 15 22.73 -7.19 9.13
C ALA A 15 24.03 -6.83 9.86
N ASN A 16 25.17 -6.89 9.16
CA ASN A 16 26.44 -6.40 9.71
C ASN A 16 26.59 -4.90 9.49
N HIS A 17 26.78 -4.17 10.59
CA HIS A 17 27.00 -2.73 10.60
C HIS A 17 28.22 -2.34 11.45
N GLU A 18 29.14 -3.27 11.70
CA GLU A 18 30.38 -3.00 12.43
C GLU A 18 31.22 -1.93 11.71
N GLY A 19 31.59 -0.88 12.45
CA GLY A 19 32.37 0.24 11.91
C GLY A 19 31.60 1.22 11.02
N HIS A 20 30.27 1.10 10.91
CA HIS A 20 29.44 2.03 10.14
C HIS A 20 28.76 3.06 11.05
N ASP A 21 28.61 4.29 10.54
CA ASP A 21 27.82 5.34 11.19
C ASP A 21 26.34 5.22 10.82
N PHE A 22 25.45 5.41 11.80
CA PHE A 22 24.00 5.30 11.61
C PHE A 22 23.23 6.18 12.59
N THR A 23 22.03 6.59 12.18
CA THR A 23 21.07 7.28 13.04
C THR A 23 19.82 6.42 13.24
N ARG A 24 19.33 6.38 14.47
CA ARG A 24 18.04 5.74 14.79
C ARG A 24 16.98 6.82 14.99
N PHE A 25 15.85 6.66 14.32
CA PHE A 25 14.71 7.54 14.45
C PHE A 25 13.41 6.73 14.55
N PHE A 26 12.38 7.32 15.13
CA PHE A 26 11.03 6.80 15.07
C PHE A 26 10.33 7.40 13.86
N SER A 27 9.90 6.55 12.92
CA SER A 27 9.11 7.06 11.79
C SER A 27 7.73 7.47 12.29
N ARG A 28 7.34 8.73 12.00
CA ARG A 28 6.02 9.30 12.34
C ARG A 28 4.99 9.07 11.23
N GLU A 29 5.46 8.88 10.00
CA GLU A 29 4.63 8.89 8.77
C GLU A 29 4.76 7.58 7.97
N GLY A 30 5.30 6.51 8.59
CA GLY A 30 5.58 5.25 7.89
C GLY A 30 6.86 5.30 7.05
N GLY A 31 7.07 4.29 6.21
CA GLY A 31 8.27 4.21 5.37
C GLY A 31 8.53 2.80 4.85
N ALA A 32 9.37 2.70 3.82
CA ALA A 32 9.81 1.44 3.25
C ALA A 32 11.18 1.06 3.81
N CYS A 33 11.39 -0.24 4.06
CA CYS A 33 12.71 -0.75 4.38
C CYS A 33 13.50 -0.99 3.08
N ASP A 34 14.69 -0.43 2.96
CA ASP A 34 15.55 -0.55 1.78
C ASP A 34 16.39 -1.84 1.76
N CYS A 35 16.25 -2.70 2.76
CA CYS A 35 17.01 -3.94 2.85
C CYS A 35 16.75 -4.84 1.64
N GLY A 36 17.80 -5.19 0.91
CA GLY A 36 17.71 -6.06 -0.27
C GLY A 36 17.62 -5.30 -1.60
N ASN A 37 17.56 -3.97 -1.60
CA ASN A 37 17.65 -3.15 -2.81
C ASN A 37 19.11 -2.72 -3.06
N SER A 38 19.75 -3.32 -4.07
CA SER A 38 21.15 -3.04 -4.43
C SER A 38 21.37 -1.64 -4.99
N ASP A 39 20.32 -0.97 -5.46
CA ASP A 39 20.39 0.38 -6.00
C ASP A 39 20.54 1.44 -4.89
N VAL A 40 20.22 1.06 -3.64
CA VAL A 40 20.19 1.99 -2.49
C VAL A 40 21.21 1.60 -1.41
N ILE A 41 21.38 0.31 -1.11
CA ILE A 41 22.35 -0.18 -0.13
C ILE A 41 23.21 -1.30 -0.73
N ARG A 42 24.52 -1.28 -0.46
CA ARG A 42 25.43 -2.33 -0.94
C ARG A 42 24.97 -3.70 -0.41
N PRO A 43 25.08 -4.79 -1.19
CA PRO A 43 24.64 -6.12 -0.77
C PRO A 43 25.24 -6.62 0.56
N ILE A 44 26.43 -6.16 0.94
CA ILE A 44 27.05 -6.45 2.25
C ILE A 44 26.23 -5.92 3.45
N GLY A 45 25.40 -4.90 3.23
CA GLY A 45 24.51 -4.33 4.25
C GLY A 45 23.13 -5.01 4.29
N PHE A 46 22.88 -6.02 3.45
CA PHE A 46 21.63 -6.77 3.50
C PHE A 46 21.61 -7.70 4.72
N CYS A 47 20.44 -7.83 5.35
CA CYS A 47 20.23 -8.89 6.32
C CYS A 47 20.10 -10.26 5.62
N PRO A 48 20.33 -11.39 6.30
CA PRO A 48 20.24 -12.73 5.71
C PRO A 48 18.87 -13.09 5.09
N ARG A 49 17.82 -12.33 5.40
CA ARG A 49 16.44 -12.56 4.93
C ARG A 49 16.09 -11.79 3.65
N HIS A 50 16.92 -10.84 3.21
CA HIS A 50 16.63 -9.99 2.06
C HIS A 50 17.83 -9.89 1.12
N GLY A 51 17.59 -9.66 -0.17
CA GLY A 51 18.60 -9.69 -1.23
C GLY A 51 18.65 -11.02 -1.99
N GLU A 52 19.59 -11.13 -2.93
CA GLU A 52 19.70 -12.25 -3.86
C GLU A 52 20.01 -13.58 -3.15
N ASN A 53 20.82 -13.53 -2.10
CA ASN A 53 21.24 -14.71 -1.33
C ASN A 53 20.25 -15.10 -0.21
N ALA A 54 19.08 -14.46 -0.14
CA ALA A 54 18.11 -14.73 0.90
C ALA A 54 17.47 -16.12 0.73
N VAL A 55 17.54 -16.94 1.78
CA VAL A 55 16.83 -18.22 1.82
C VAL A 55 15.36 -17.94 2.14
N ARG A 56 14.49 -18.13 1.15
CA ARG A 56 13.05 -17.95 1.32
C ARG A 56 12.37 -19.30 1.51
N PRO A 57 11.34 -19.40 2.37
CA PRO A 57 10.50 -20.58 2.38
C PRO A 57 9.86 -20.78 0.99
N PRO A 58 9.55 -22.03 0.61
CA PRO A 58 8.85 -22.27 -0.65
C PRO A 58 7.53 -21.49 -0.67
N PRO A 59 7.10 -21.01 -1.85
CA PRO A 59 5.82 -20.34 -1.97
C PRO A 59 4.70 -21.29 -1.50
N PRO A 60 3.65 -20.77 -0.84
CA PRO A 60 2.50 -21.60 -0.51
C PRO A 60 1.83 -22.11 -1.79
N SER A 61 1.07 -23.20 -1.69
CA SER A 61 0.27 -23.69 -2.80
C SER A 61 -0.62 -22.57 -3.37
N PRO A 62 -0.75 -22.44 -4.71
CA PRO A 62 -1.67 -21.49 -5.33
C PRO A 62 -3.11 -21.61 -4.81
N LEU A 63 -3.51 -22.81 -4.36
CA LEU A 63 -4.83 -23.05 -3.77
C LEU A 63 -5.05 -22.32 -2.43
N ILE A 64 -3.98 -22.04 -1.68
CA ILE A 64 -4.07 -21.34 -0.40
C ILE A 64 -4.34 -19.85 -0.62
N VAL A 65 -3.77 -19.27 -1.67
CA VAL A 65 -3.89 -17.83 -1.99
C VAL A 65 -5.06 -17.51 -2.92
N SER A 66 -5.71 -18.51 -3.52
CA SER A 66 -6.81 -18.32 -4.47
C SER A 66 -8.05 -17.70 -3.83
N LEU A 67 -8.43 -18.15 -2.64
CA LEU A 67 -9.56 -17.59 -1.89
C LEU A 67 -9.29 -16.14 -1.45
N PRO A 68 -8.16 -15.83 -0.77
CA PRO A 68 -7.77 -14.45 -0.48
C PRO A 68 -7.78 -13.55 -1.71
N ARG A 69 -7.21 -14.01 -2.84
CA ARG A 69 -7.21 -13.26 -4.11
C ARG A 69 -8.62 -12.92 -4.59
N HIS A 70 -9.52 -13.90 -4.57
CA HIS A 70 -10.90 -13.69 -4.98
C HIS A 70 -11.63 -12.69 -4.07
N ILE A 71 -11.39 -12.77 -2.76
CA ILE A 71 -11.97 -11.85 -1.78
C ILE A 71 -11.39 -10.44 -1.96
N PHE A 72 -10.06 -10.29 -2.04
CA PHE A 72 -9.40 -8.99 -2.22
C PHE A 72 -9.89 -8.25 -3.45
N GLN A 73 -10.04 -8.97 -4.57
CA GLN A 73 -10.55 -8.36 -5.79
C GLN A 73 -11.93 -7.74 -5.58
N LYS A 74 -12.86 -8.47 -4.94
CA LYS A 74 -14.20 -7.96 -4.66
C LYS A 74 -14.17 -6.76 -3.72
N LEU A 75 -13.39 -6.84 -2.64
CA LEU A 75 -13.29 -5.78 -1.65
C LEU A 75 -12.66 -4.50 -2.23
N LEU A 76 -11.63 -4.63 -3.07
CA LEU A 76 -11.04 -3.51 -3.79
C LEU A 76 -11.99 -2.91 -4.83
N VAL A 77 -12.77 -3.74 -5.53
CA VAL A 77 -13.82 -3.28 -6.44
C VAL A 77 -14.88 -2.49 -5.67
N CYS A 78 -15.31 -2.97 -4.49
CA CYS A 78 -16.23 -2.22 -3.63
C CYS A 78 -15.66 -0.84 -3.27
N LEU A 79 -14.41 -0.78 -2.76
CA LEU A 79 -13.76 0.50 -2.45
C LEU A 79 -13.66 1.42 -3.67
N PHE A 80 -13.29 0.86 -4.83
CA PHE A 80 -13.18 1.63 -6.06
C PHE A 80 -14.53 2.23 -6.46
N LEU A 81 -15.61 1.45 -6.40
CA LEU A 81 -16.95 1.91 -6.80
C LEU A 81 -17.48 2.99 -5.85
N GLU A 82 -17.29 2.83 -4.53
CA GLU A 82 -17.63 3.87 -3.54
C GLU A 82 -16.92 5.19 -3.82
N TRP A 83 -15.65 5.14 -4.26
CA TRP A 83 -14.84 6.34 -4.48
C TRP A 83 -14.79 6.79 -5.94
N ARG A 84 -15.43 6.08 -6.87
CA ARG A 84 -15.42 6.38 -8.31
C ARG A 84 -15.98 7.78 -8.62
N GLY A 85 -16.90 8.28 -7.80
CA GLY A 85 -17.52 9.60 -7.90
C GLY A 85 -16.78 10.71 -7.14
N PHE A 86 -15.57 10.47 -6.62
CA PHE A 86 -14.83 11.42 -5.78
C PHE A 86 -14.84 12.85 -6.33
N LYS A 87 -14.51 13.01 -7.63
CA LYS A 87 -14.39 14.33 -8.25
C LYS A 87 -15.72 15.07 -8.29
N ASP A 88 -16.81 14.35 -8.58
CA ASP A 88 -18.14 14.93 -8.71
C ASP A 88 -18.69 15.29 -7.33
N LEU A 89 -18.55 14.40 -6.34
CA LEU A 89 -18.86 14.65 -4.93
C LEU A 89 -18.08 15.84 -4.37
N TYR A 90 -16.76 15.89 -4.64
CA TYR A 90 -15.90 16.99 -4.20
C TYR A 90 -16.35 18.34 -4.78
N SER A 91 -16.72 18.36 -6.06
CA SER A 91 -17.19 19.60 -6.71
C SER A 91 -18.54 20.04 -6.13
N GLN A 92 -19.48 19.11 -5.93
CA GLN A 92 -20.80 19.38 -5.34
C GLN A 92 -20.72 19.92 -3.91
N GLU A 93 -19.94 19.28 -3.03
CA GLU A 93 -19.73 19.72 -1.65
C GLU A 93 -19.07 21.11 -1.59
N ARG A 94 -18.11 21.38 -2.48
CA ARG A 94 -17.48 22.70 -2.59
C ARG A 94 -18.45 23.78 -3.04
N GLU A 95 -19.31 23.49 -4.01
CA GLU A 95 -20.32 24.42 -4.50
C GLU A 95 -21.40 24.70 -3.44
N ALA A 96 -21.76 23.69 -2.65
CA ALA A 96 -22.73 23.81 -1.56
C ALA A 96 -22.23 24.68 -0.39
N MET A 97 -20.91 24.83 -0.20
CA MET A 97 -20.29 25.54 0.91
C MET A 97 -20.12 27.07 0.71
N GLU A 98 -20.78 27.68 -0.28
CA GLU A 98 -20.83 29.15 -0.51
C GLU A 98 -19.50 29.93 -0.29
N TRP A 99 -18.37 29.41 -0.77
CA TRP A 99 -17.06 30.10 -0.79
C TRP A 99 -16.46 30.50 0.57
N GLU A 100 -16.69 29.74 1.66
CA GLU A 100 -15.84 29.87 2.85
C GLU A 100 -14.43 29.28 2.59
N GLU A 101 -13.46 30.15 2.31
CA GLU A 101 -12.05 29.78 2.18
C GLU A 101 -11.39 29.61 3.56
N PRO A 102 -10.58 28.55 3.79
CA PRO A 102 -10.28 27.43 2.88
C PRO A 102 -11.25 26.25 3.05
N PHE A 103 -11.61 25.60 1.93
CA PHE A 103 -12.38 24.35 1.95
C PHE A 103 -11.65 23.29 2.77
N ASN A 104 -12.35 22.68 3.74
CA ASN A 104 -11.79 21.65 4.60
C ASN A 104 -11.66 20.30 3.86
N LEU A 105 -10.66 20.19 2.99
CA LEU A 105 -10.35 18.96 2.25
C LEU A 105 -10.11 17.77 3.18
N ALA A 106 -9.48 17.98 4.33
CA ALA A 106 -9.23 16.92 5.30
C ALA A 106 -10.55 16.34 5.82
N GLY A 107 -11.48 17.19 6.25
CA GLY A 107 -12.80 16.76 6.71
C GLY A 107 -13.62 16.07 5.62
N PHE A 108 -13.55 16.56 4.37
CA PHE A 108 -14.20 15.89 3.24
C PHE A 108 -13.63 14.48 3.00
N CYS A 109 -12.31 14.34 2.99
CA CYS A 109 -11.65 13.04 2.85
C CYS A 109 -11.99 12.10 4.02
N ASP A 110 -12.03 12.61 5.25
CA ASP A 110 -12.40 11.83 6.43
C ASP A 110 -13.83 11.30 6.30
N ASN A 111 -14.79 12.11 5.84
CA ASN A 111 -16.17 11.68 5.61
C ASN A 111 -16.28 10.57 4.55
N LEU A 112 -15.38 10.53 3.58
CA LEU A 112 -15.32 9.49 2.56
C LEU A 112 -14.64 8.20 3.05
N VAL A 113 -13.59 8.35 3.86
CA VAL A 113 -12.75 7.24 4.33
C VAL A 113 -13.37 6.55 5.54
N ASN A 114 -13.97 7.30 6.47
CA ASN A 114 -14.52 6.79 7.72
C ASN A 114 -15.53 5.64 7.54
N PRO A 115 -16.49 5.69 6.60
CA PRO A 115 -17.41 4.57 6.34
C PRO A 115 -16.68 3.29 5.93
N MET A 116 -15.53 3.41 5.27
CA MET A 116 -14.75 2.30 4.72
C MET A 116 -13.55 1.91 5.59
N ILE A 117 -13.35 2.55 6.75
CA ILE A 117 -12.13 2.40 7.55
C ILE A 117 -11.91 0.96 8.02
N LEU A 118 -12.99 0.25 8.38
CA LEU A 118 -12.91 -1.16 8.79
C LEU A 118 -12.44 -2.05 7.63
N LEU A 119 -12.91 -1.76 6.42
CA LEU A 119 -12.51 -2.49 5.22
C LEU A 119 -11.04 -2.23 4.87
N ILE A 120 -10.61 -0.96 4.92
CA ILE A 120 -9.22 -0.56 4.68
C ILE A 120 -8.29 -1.24 5.70
N ASN A 121 -8.66 -1.20 6.98
CA ASN A 121 -7.90 -1.85 8.05
C ASN A 121 -7.82 -3.37 7.86
N PHE A 122 -8.92 -4.01 7.45
CA PHE A 122 -8.93 -5.43 7.16
C PHE A 122 -8.00 -5.79 5.98
N LEU A 123 -8.03 -5.02 4.90
CA LEU A 123 -7.12 -5.20 3.76
C LEU A 123 -5.65 -4.99 4.19
N GLN A 124 -5.37 -4.01 5.04
CA GLN A 124 -4.04 -3.77 5.59
C GLN A 124 -3.56 -4.92 6.47
N GLU A 125 -4.43 -5.47 7.33
CA GLU A 125 -4.12 -6.65 8.14
C GLU A 125 -3.82 -7.86 7.25
N CYS A 126 -4.62 -8.06 6.21
CA CYS A 126 -4.43 -9.11 5.21
C CYS A 126 -3.04 -9.06 4.55
N VAL A 127 -2.58 -7.86 4.17
CA VAL A 127 -1.25 -7.61 3.60
C VAL A 127 -0.12 -7.85 4.62
N ASN A 128 -0.40 -7.75 5.92
CA ASN A 128 0.58 -8.00 6.98
C ASN A 128 0.89 -9.49 7.18
N TYR A 129 0.07 -10.42 6.68
CA TYR A 129 0.32 -11.87 6.75
C TYR A 129 1.47 -12.36 5.86
N GLY A 130 2.08 -11.49 5.06
CA GLY A 130 3.38 -11.75 4.44
C GLY A 130 3.38 -11.73 2.90
N GLY A 131 4.48 -12.21 2.32
CA GLY A 131 4.78 -12.10 0.89
C GLY A 131 3.65 -12.51 -0.04
N PRO A 132 3.07 -13.72 0.10
CA PRO A 132 2.02 -14.20 -0.81
C PRO A 132 0.75 -13.33 -0.81
N MET A 133 0.35 -12.79 0.35
CA MET A 133 -0.80 -11.90 0.46
C MET A 133 -0.51 -10.52 -0.15
N ARG A 134 0.71 -10.01 0.05
CA ARG A 134 1.18 -8.77 -0.60
C ARG A 134 1.22 -8.89 -2.11
N GLU A 135 1.71 -10.01 -2.62
CA GLU A 135 1.79 -10.30 -4.06
C GLU A 135 0.39 -10.38 -4.67
N ALA A 136 -0.53 -11.13 -4.05
CA ALA A 136 -1.92 -11.20 -4.51
C ALA A 136 -2.60 -9.82 -4.53
N MET A 137 -2.39 -9.00 -3.50
CA MET A 137 -2.92 -7.63 -3.45
C MET A 137 -2.32 -6.74 -4.55
N ALA A 138 -1.00 -6.78 -4.72
CA ALA A 138 -0.28 -5.95 -5.69
C ALA A 138 -0.71 -6.29 -7.13
N GLU A 139 -0.86 -7.57 -7.47
CA GLU A 139 -1.30 -7.99 -8.79
C GLU A 139 -2.71 -7.45 -9.13
N ILE A 140 -3.63 -7.45 -8.16
CA ILE A 140 -4.98 -6.90 -8.36
C ILE A 140 -4.93 -5.38 -8.53
N LEU A 141 -4.15 -4.68 -7.68
CA LEU A 141 -3.98 -3.23 -7.76
C LEU A 141 -3.30 -2.77 -9.07
N MET A 142 -2.55 -3.65 -9.72
CA MET A 142 -1.88 -3.39 -11.00
C MET A 142 -2.64 -3.92 -12.21
N ASP A 143 -3.82 -4.53 -12.03
CA ASP A 143 -4.61 -5.11 -13.11
C ASP A 143 -5.25 -4.03 -13.99
N LYS A 144 -4.56 -3.67 -15.07
CA LYS A 144 -5.00 -2.65 -16.03
C LYS A 144 -6.34 -3.00 -16.69
N GLU A 145 -6.63 -4.28 -16.91
CA GLU A 145 -7.87 -4.69 -17.54
C GLU A 145 -9.04 -4.51 -16.57
N LEU A 146 -8.89 -4.93 -15.32
CA LEU A 146 -9.86 -4.70 -14.25
C LEU A 146 -10.22 -3.21 -14.14
N TYR A 147 -9.24 -2.33 -14.01
CA TYR A 147 -9.49 -0.88 -13.88
C TYR A 147 -10.05 -0.27 -15.17
N ARG A 148 -9.67 -0.77 -16.35
CA ARG A 148 -10.28 -0.34 -17.62
C ARG A 148 -11.77 -0.66 -17.62
N GLU A 149 -12.17 -1.88 -17.26
CA GLU A 149 -13.57 -2.29 -17.18
C GLU A 149 -14.34 -1.50 -16.12
N LEU A 150 -13.76 -1.33 -14.92
CA LEU A 150 -14.38 -0.54 -13.83
C LEU A 150 -14.56 0.93 -14.20
N THR A 151 -13.76 1.47 -15.10
CA THR A 151 -13.84 2.88 -15.51
C THR A 151 -14.81 3.10 -16.68
N LYS A 152 -15.19 2.05 -17.43
CA LYS A 152 -16.21 2.15 -18.47
C LYS A 152 -17.50 2.68 -17.86
N ARG A 153 -17.93 3.86 -18.30
CA ARG A 153 -19.27 4.37 -18.01
C ARG A 153 -20.22 3.55 -18.86
N ASN A 154 -21.28 3.01 -18.26
CA ASN A 154 -22.38 2.49 -19.07
C ASN A 154 -22.89 3.68 -19.88
N SER A 155 -23.05 3.51 -21.19
CA SER A 155 -23.44 4.54 -22.15
C SER A 155 -24.85 5.11 -21.96
N ASP A 156 -25.51 4.78 -20.85
CA ASP A 156 -26.93 5.03 -20.60
C ASP A 156 -27.14 6.05 -19.45
N GLU A 157 -26.11 6.84 -19.10
CA GLU A 157 -26.24 8.09 -18.33
C GLU A 157 -25.77 9.30 -19.16
#